data_AF-A0A3D2FX82-F1
#
_entry.id   AF-A0A3D2FX82-F1
#
_cell.length_a   1.000
_cell.length_b   1.000
_cell.length_c   1.000
_cell.angle_alpha   90.00
_cell.angle_beta   90.00
_cell.angle_gamma   90.00
#
_symmetry.space_group_name_H-M   'P 1'
#
loop_
_entity.id
_entity.type
_entity.pdbx_description
1 polymer ?
#
loop_
_entity_poly.entity_id
_entity_poly.type
_entity_poly.pdbx_seq_one_letter_code
_entity_poly.pdbx_strand_id
1 'polypeptide(L)'
;GNDLLCYHDSDDAGLAARQQDGWMPWISWAQTTLGADLQIATGIMPVSQTDAACRALADAAATHDDWELGMLHRAVTLGGSMVLGLAFLRNRMDAAALFEAAFLDELWQAEKWGSDWEAEDRRAAIRAELDEAERFLQHLRAPRAQ
;
A
#
# COMPACT_ATOMS: atom_id res chain seq x y z
N GLY A 1 11.56 -2.20 -5.99
CA GLY A 1 12.24 -0.92 -6.22
C GLY A 1 11.29 0.20 -6.59
N ASN A 2 10.17 -0.07 -7.27
CA ASN A 2 9.16 0.93 -7.62
C ASN A 2 7.92 0.76 -6.73
N ASP A 3 7.82 1.52 -5.65
CA ASP A 3 6.70 1.47 -4.70
C ASP A 3 5.90 2.78 -4.80
N LEU A 4 4.57 2.71 -4.78
CA LEU A 4 3.68 3.88 -4.86
C LEU A 4 4.11 5.00 -3.91
N LEU A 5 4.41 4.66 -2.65
CA LEU A 5 4.71 5.65 -1.62
C LEU A 5 5.99 6.46 -1.91
N CYS A 6 6.82 6.01 -2.85
CA CYS A 6 8.08 6.70 -3.17
C CYS A 6 7.90 7.85 -4.17
N TYR A 7 6.69 8.11 -4.69
CA TYR A 7 6.49 9.07 -5.79
C TYR A 7 5.45 10.12 -5.44
N HIS A 8 5.92 11.25 -4.92
CA HIS A 8 5.04 12.36 -4.52
C HIS A 8 4.83 13.35 -5.67
N ASP A 9 3.65 13.95 -5.72
CA ASP A 9 3.26 14.94 -6.72
C ASP A 9 4.07 16.23 -6.54
N SER A 10 4.49 16.84 -7.66
CA SER A 10 5.26 18.09 -7.67
C SER A 10 4.44 19.33 -8.04
N ASP A 11 3.25 19.14 -8.62
CA ASP A 11 2.53 20.15 -9.39
C ASP A 11 1.23 20.59 -8.68
N ASP A 12 0.53 19.66 -8.03
CA ASP A 12 -0.65 19.92 -7.20
C ASP A 12 -0.27 19.92 -5.71
N ALA A 13 -0.06 21.11 -5.16
CA ALA A 13 0.28 21.28 -3.75
C ALA A 13 -0.76 20.70 -2.77
N GLY A 14 -2.04 20.62 -3.17
CA GLY A 14 -3.09 20.01 -2.36
C GLY A 14 -2.95 18.49 -2.30
N LEU A 15 -2.65 17.88 -3.44
CA LEU A 15 -2.35 16.45 -3.52
C LEU A 15 -1.07 16.11 -2.74
N ALA A 16 0.00 16.87 -2.96
CA ALA A 16 1.28 16.67 -2.29
C ALA A 16 1.14 16.73 -0.76
N ALA A 17 0.30 17.64 -0.24
CA ALA A 17 0.00 17.71 1.19
C ALA A 17 -0.76 16.47 1.69
N ARG A 18 -1.76 15.97 0.94
CA ARG A 18 -2.47 14.74 1.31
C ARG A 18 -1.58 13.50 1.25
N GLN A 19 -0.72 13.39 0.24
CA GLN A 19 0.28 12.33 0.14
C GLN A 19 1.25 12.40 1.32
N GLN A 20 1.72 13.60 1.67
CA GLN A 20 2.58 13.78 2.84
C GLN A 20 1.90 13.26 4.12
N ASP A 21 0.65 13.65 4.37
CA ASP A 21 -0.10 13.25 5.57
C ASP A 21 -0.46 11.75 5.56
N GLY A 22 -0.83 11.23 4.40
CA GLY A 22 -1.31 9.85 4.24
C GLY A 22 -0.20 8.80 4.10
N TRP A 23 0.93 9.14 3.48
CA TRP A 23 1.98 8.18 3.12
C TRP A 23 3.20 8.22 4.04
N MET A 24 3.60 9.39 4.54
CA MET A 24 4.79 9.49 5.40
C MET A 24 4.73 8.65 6.68
N PRO A 25 3.57 8.46 7.34
CA PRO A 25 3.47 7.53 8.47
C PRO A 25 3.91 6.11 8.09
N TRP A 26 3.58 5.65 6.88
CA TRP A 26 3.91 4.30 6.41
C TRP A 26 5.35 4.18 5.94
N ILE A 27 5.91 5.23 5.33
CA ILE A 27 7.35 5.30 4.99
C ILE A 27 8.18 5.27 6.27
N SER A 28 7.81 6.05 7.28
CA SER A 28 8.44 6.05 8.60
C SER A 28 8.29 4.68 9.29
N TRP A 29 7.13 4.05 9.18
CA TRP A 29 6.91 2.69 9.68
C TRP A 29 7.83 1.68 8.98
N ALA A 30 7.99 1.75 7.66
CA ALA A 30 8.90 0.88 6.91
C ALA A 30 10.35 1.05 7.38
N GLN A 31 10.80 2.29 7.55
CA GLN A 31 12.15 2.58 8.04
C GLN A 31 12.36 2.05 9.46
N THR A 32 11.46 2.39 10.39
CA THR A 32 11.62 2.10 11.82
C THR A 32 11.33 0.65 12.20
N THR A 33 10.39 0.00 11.52
CA THR A 33 9.93 -1.36 11.86
C THR A 33 10.54 -2.43 10.97
N LEU A 34 10.78 -2.12 9.69
CA LEU A 34 11.32 -3.07 8.73
C LEU A 34 12.82 -2.85 8.46
N GLY A 35 13.36 -1.68 8.84
CA GLY A 35 14.71 -1.28 8.44
C GLY A 35 14.81 -0.88 6.96
N ALA A 36 13.67 -0.64 6.30
CA ALA A 36 13.61 -0.29 4.89
C ALA A 36 13.65 1.24 4.73
N ASP A 37 14.84 1.80 4.53
CA ASP A 37 15.06 3.23 4.30
C ASP A 37 14.82 3.58 2.83
N LEU A 38 13.58 3.93 2.50
CA LEU A 38 13.13 4.21 1.13
C LEU A 38 13.45 5.64 0.71
N GLN A 39 13.93 5.78 -0.52
CA GLN A 39 14.17 7.07 -1.16
C GLN A 39 12.87 7.57 -1.79
N ILE A 40 12.50 8.83 -1.50
CA ILE A 40 11.31 9.48 -2.04
C ILE A 40 11.73 10.37 -3.22
N ALA A 41 11.02 10.24 -4.33
CA ALA A 41 11.06 11.14 -5.47
C ALA A 41 9.90 12.12 -5.43
N THR A 42 10.11 13.30 -6.01
CA THR A 42 9.05 14.27 -6.29
C THR A 42 8.96 14.46 -7.80
N GLY A 43 7.74 14.39 -8.34
CA GLY A 43 7.48 14.40 -9.77
C GLY A 43 7.82 13.06 -10.46
N ILE A 44 8.03 13.11 -11.77
CA ILE A 44 8.13 11.92 -12.63
C ILE A 44 9.52 11.29 -12.72
N MET A 45 10.52 11.85 -12.02
CA MET A 45 11.89 11.37 -12.12
C MET A 45 12.06 10.09 -11.30
N PRO A 46 12.48 8.97 -11.90
CA PRO A 46 12.63 7.71 -11.20
C PRO A 46 13.74 7.79 -10.15
N VAL A 47 13.51 7.19 -8.99
CA VAL A 47 14.50 7.03 -7.93
C VAL A 47 14.87 5.55 -7.78
N SER A 48 16.17 5.28 -7.67
CA SER A 48 16.66 3.93 -7.40
C SER A 48 16.71 3.70 -5.89
N GLN A 49 16.01 2.66 -5.43
CA GLN A 49 16.09 2.22 -4.04
C GLN A 49 17.43 1.53 -3.80
N THR A 50 17.95 1.62 -2.57
CA THR A 50 19.16 0.91 -2.19
C THR A 50 18.89 -0.60 -2.15
N ASP A 51 19.93 -1.40 -2.40
CA ASP A 51 19.85 -2.86 -2.23
C ASP A 51 19.47 -3.23 -0.79
N ALA A 52 19.92 -2.45 0.20
CA ALA A 52 19.60 -2.65 1.60
C ALA A 52 18.10 -2.50 1.88
N ALA A 53 17.48 -1.43 1.35
CA ALA A 53 16.04 -1.22 1.51
C ALA A 53 15.22 -2.31 0.81
N CYS A 54 15.63 -2.72 -0.40
CA CYS A 54 14.97 -3.82 -1.10
C CYS A 54 15.07 -5.14 -0.33
N ARG A 55 16.24 -5.45 0.24
CA ARG A 55 16.45 -6.66 1.06
C ARG A 55 15.62 -6.62 2.34
N ALA A 56 15.57 -5.49 3.03
CA ALA A 56 14.76 -5.34 4.24
C ALA A 56 13.27 -5.67 4.00
N LEU A 57 12.70 -5.20 2.88
CA LEU A 57 11.32 -5.55 2.49
C LEU A 57 11.18 -7.04 2.12
N ALA A 58 12.15 -7.60 1.40
CA ALA A 58 12.14 -9.02 1.04
C ALA A 58 12.22 -9.93 2.28
N ASP A 59 13.11 -9.61 3.21
CA ASP A 59 13.27 -10.32 4.49
C ASP A 59 11.99 -10.21 5.33
N ALA A 60 11.34 -9.03 5.35
CA ALA A 60 10.08 -8.84 6.03
C ALA A 60 8.92 -9.66 5.44
N ALA A 61 8.92 -9.90 4.12
CA ALA A 61 7.96 -10.80 3.47
C ALA A 61 8.28 -12.28 3.77
N ALA A 62 9.56 -12.65 3.78
CA ALA A 62 10.01 -14.03 3.99
C ALA A 62 9.68 -14.60 5.39
N THR A 63 9.20 -13.77 6.33
CA THR A 63 8.72 -14.24 7.64
C THR A 63 7.32 -14.85 7.61
N HIS A 64 6.62 -14.79 6.48
CA HIS A 64 5.23 -15.19 6.32
C HIS A 64 5.11 -16.53 5.59
N ASP A 65 4.05 -17.28 5.88
CA ASP A 65 3.78 -18.55 5.20
C ASP A 65 3.23 -18.36 3.77
N ASP A 66 3.11 -19.45 3.00
CA ASP A 66 2.67 -19.40 1.61
C ASP A 66 1.28 -18.76 1.42
N TRP A 67 0.36 -18.94 2.37
CA TRP A 67 -0.99 -18.38 2.31
C TRP A 67 -0.98 -16.88 2.59
N GLU A 68 -0.22 -16.47 3.60
CA GLU A 68 0.00 -15.07 3.93
C GLU A 68 0.73 -14.34 2.79
N LEU A 69 1.73 -14.97 2.17
CA LEU A 69 2.42 -14.44 0.98
C LEU A 69 1.49 -14.29 -0.21
N GLY A 70 0.53 -15.21 -0.40
CA GLY A 70 -0.51 -15.08 -1.42
C GLY A 70 -1.38 -13.84 -1.19
N MET A 71 -1.75 -13.57 0.06
CA MET A 71 -2.53 -12.36 0.40
C MET A 71 -1.69 -11.08 0.31
N LEU A 72 -0.41 -11.14 0.67
CA LEU A 72 0.53 -10.05 0.46
C LEU A 72 0.61 -9.70 -1.02
N HIS A 73 0.83 -10.70 -1.89
CA HIS A 73 0.89 -10.49 -3.33
C HIS A 73 -0.36 -9.78 -3.85
N ARG A 74 -1.56 -10.23 -3.45
CA ARG A 74 -2.82 -9.58 -3.82
C ARG A 74 -2.87 -8.12 -3.37
N ALA A 75 -2.60 -7.84 -2.09
CA ALA A 75 -2.62 -6.48 -1.55
C ALA A 75 -1.61 -5.56 -2.25
N VAL A 76 -0.40 -6.04 -2.52
CA VAL A 76 0.65 -5.28 -3.21
C VAL A 76 0.29 -5.01 -4.67
N THR A 77 -0.26 -6.01 -5.38
CA THR A 77 -0.64 -5.84 -6.78
C THR A 77 -1.84 -4.90 -6.95
N LEU A 78 -2.81 -4.96 -6.04
CA LEU A 78 -3.97 -4.05 -6.06
C LEU A 78 -3.61 -2.63 -5.62
N GLY A 79 -2.78 -2.49 -4.58
CA GLY A 79 -2.44 -1.20 -3.98
C GLY A 79 -1.16 -0.55 -4.51
N GLY A 80 -0.36 -1.24 -5.32
CA GLY A 80 0.89 -0.71 -5.87
C GLY A 80 2.02 -0.48 -4.87
N SER A 81 1.88 -0.96 -3.62
CA SER A 81 2.86 -0.73 -2.55
C SER A 81 3.14 -1.98 -1.73
N MET A 82 4.43 -2.35 -1.65
CA MET A 82 4.93 -3.39 -0.76
C MET A 82 4.82 -2.97 0.70
N VAL A 83 5.07 -1.69 0.99
CA VAL A 83 4.97 -1.15 2.35
C VAL A 83 3.54 -1.24 2.86
N LEU A 84 2.56 -0.76 2.09
CA LEU A 84 1.16 -0.83 2.51
C LEU A 84 0.68 -2.29 2.60
N GLY A 85 1.07 -3.14 1.65
CA GLY A 85 0.74 -4.57 1.69
C GLY A 85 1.30 -5.28 2.94
N LEU A 86 2.55 -5.00 3.34
CA LEU A 86 3.14 -5.53 4.56
C LEU A 86 2.48 -4.96 5.83
N ALA A 87 2.09 -3.68 5.82
CA ALA A 87 1.36 -3.06 6.93
C ALA A 87 -0.02 -3.73 7.13
N PHE A 88 -0.75 -3.94 6.03
CA PHE A 88 -2.00 -4.68 6.00
C PHE A 88 -1.82 -6.12 6.50
N LEU A 89 -0.86 -6.85 5.94
CA LEU A 89 -0.57 -8.22 6.35
C LEU A 89 -0.23 -8.29 7.84
N ARG A 90 0.54 -7.34 8.39
CA ARG A 90 0.91 -7.30 9.81
C ARG A 90 -0.16 -6.68 10.72
N ASN A 91 -1.39 -6.54 10.22
CA ASN A 91 -2.54 -5.99 10.95
C ASN A 91 -2.27 -4.60 11.55
N ARG A 92 -1.46 -3.79 10.85
CA ARG A 92 -1.19 -2.38 11.20
C ARG A 92 -2.18 -1.43 10.53
N MET A 93 -2.82 -1.88 9.47
CA MET A 93 -3.96 -1.24 8.81
C MET A 93 -4.96 -2.31 8.35
N ASP A 94 -6.21 -1.91 8.22
CA ASP A 94 -7.27 -2.72 7.64
C ASP A 94 -7.36 -2.53 6.11
N ALA A 95 -8.20 -3.32 5.45
CA ALA A 95 -8.41 -3.21 4.00
C ALA A 95 -8.92 -1.83 3.57
N ALA A 96 -9.73 -1.18 4.43
CA ALA A 96 -10.25 0.15 4.19
C ALA A 96 -9.12 1.20 4.12
N ALA A 97 -8.25 1.23 5.14
CA ALA A 97 -7.13 2.15 5.20
C ALA A 97 -6.08 1.86 4.12
N LEU A 98 -5.87 0.59 3.75
CA LEU A 98 -5.04 0.22 2.61
C LEU A 98 -5.57 0.84 1.31
N PHE A 99 -6.88 0.72 1.06
CA PHE A 99 -7.51 1.30 -0.12
C PHE A 99 -7.38 2.83 -0.14
N GLU A 100 -7.73 3.52 0.96
CA GLU A 100 -7.65 4.99 1.02
C GLU A 100 -6.21 5.48 0.77
N ALA A 101 -5.20 4.79 1.31
CA ALA A 101 -3.80 5.15 1.10
C ALA A 101 -3.34 4.85 -0.33
N ALA A 102 -3.70 3.70 -0.89
CA ALA A 102 -3.26 3.28 -2.22
C ALA A 102 -3.94 4.05 -3.37
N PHE A 103 -5.19 4.47 -3.17
CA PHE A 103 -5.98 5.17 -4.19
C PHE A 103 -6.07 6.68 -3.95
N LEU A 104 -5.27 7.22 -3.03
CA LEU A 104 -5.29 8.63 -2.61
C LEU A 104 -5.30 9.59 -3.80
N ASP A 105 -4.40 9.38 -4.77
CA ASP A 105 -4.28 10.23 -5.95
C ASP A 105 -5.54 10.20 -6.82
N GLU A 106 -6.06 9.00 -7.08
CA GLU A 106 -7.29 8.84 -7.88
C GLU A 106 -8.50 9.46 -7.17
N LEU A 107 -8.60 9.28 -5.85
CA LEU A 107 -9.68 9.83 -5.03
C LEU A 107 -9.62 11.36 -5.00
N TRP A 108 -8.41 11.94 -4.92
CA TRP A 108 -8.22 13.38 -5.04
C TRP A 108 -8.67 13.91 -6.40
N GLN A 109 -8.30 13.24 -7.48
CA GLN A 109 -8.70 13.63 -8.83
C GLN A 109 -10.22 13.55 -9.01
N ALA A 110 -10.84 12.48 -8.50
CA ALA A 110 -12.29 12.32 -8.49
C ALA A 110 -13.01 13.41 -7.70
N GLU A 111 -12.48 13.81 -6.53
CA GLU A 111 -13.02 14.91 -5.74
C GLU A 111 -12.95 16.24 -6.50
N LYS A 112 -11.84 16.49 -7.20
CA LYS A 112 -11.56 17.77 -7.86
C LYS A 112 -12.30 17.93 -9.19
N TRP A 113 -12.43 16.85 -9.95
CA TRP A 113 -12.91 16.89 -11.34
C TRP A 113 -14.15 16.02 -11.60
N GLY A 114 -14.65 15.34 -10.57
CA GLY A 114 -15.65 14.29 -10.72
C GLY A 114 -15.01 12.96 -11.16
N SER A 115 -15.72 11.86 -10.91
CA SER A 115 -15.34 10.55 -11.45
C SER A 115 -16.29 10.13 -12.56
N ASP A 116 -15.77 9.31 -13.47
CA ASP A 116 -16.60 8.53 -14.39
C ASP A 116 -16.99 7.18 -13.76
N TRP A 117 -18.10 6.61 -14.23
CA TRP A 117 -18.66 5.37 -13.72
C TRP A 117 -17.72 4.17 -13.88
N GLU A 118 -16.92 4.10 -14.96
CA GLU A 118 -15.95 3.01 -15.14
C GLU A 118 -14.87 3.03 -14.05
N ALA A 119 -14.43 4.22 -13.65
CA ALA A 119 -13.43 4.39 -12.61
C ALA A 119 -14.00 4.09 -11.21
N GLU A 120 -15.26 4.44 -10.96
CA GLU A 120 -15.98 4.09 -9.73
C GLU A 120 -16.16 2.58 -9.60
N ASP A 121 -16.65 1.92 -10.66
CA ASP A 121 -16.87 0.47 -10.67
C ASP A 121 -15.56 -0.29 -10.46
N ARG A 122 -14.47 0.12 -11.13
CA ARG A 122 -13.14 -0.48 -10.90
C ARG A 122 -12.71 -0.34 -9.45
N ARG A 123 -12.82 0.87 -8.88
CA ARG A 123 -12.42 1.11 -7.48
C ARG A 123 -13.28 0.31 -6.50
N ALA A 124 -14.58 0.20 -6.75
CA ALA A 124 -15.48 -0.62 -5.95
C ALA A 124 -15.10 -2.10 -5.99
N ALA A 125 -14.76 -2.63 -7.17
CA ALA A 125 -14.28 -4.00 -7.32
C ALA A 125 -12.97 -4.24 -6.54
N ILE A 126 -12.01 -3.33 -6.65
CA ILE A 126 -10.73 -3.43 -5.92
C ILE A 126 -10.95 -3.38 -4.40
N ARG A 127 -11.83 -2.48 -3.93
CA ARG A 127 -12.19 -2.39 -2.52
C ARG A 127 -12.77 -3.71 -2.01
N ALA A 128 -13.69 -4.31 -2.77
CA ALA A 128 -14.27 -5.61 -2.43
C ALA A 128 -13.20 -6.72 -2.39
N GLU A 129 -12.25 -6.73 -3.33
CA GLU A 129 -11.15 -7.70 -3.32
C GLU A 129 -10.22 -7.56 -2.11
N LEU A 130 -9.93 -6.33 -1.67
CA LEU A 130 -9.14 -6.09 -0.46
C LEU A 130 -9.89 -6.55 0.80
N ASP A 131 -11.20 -6.28 0.87
CA ASP A 131 -12.04 -6.76 1.98
C ASP A 131 -12.07 -8.30 2.04
N GLU A 132 -12.12 -8.97 0.88
CA GLU A 132 -12.04 -10.43 0.81
C GLU A 132 -10.68 -10.96 1.26
N ALA A 133 -9.59 -10.30 0.87
CA ALA A 133 -8.25 -10.65 1.33
C ALA A 133 -8.12 -10.52 2.86
N GLU A 134 -8.72 -9.48 3.44
CA GLU A 134 -8.74 -9.29 4.90
C GLU A 134 -9.51 -10.40 5.61
N ARG A 135 -10.72 -10.72 5.13
CA ARG A 135 -11.52 -11.83 5.69
C ARG A 135 -10.78 -13.16 5.60
N PHE A 136 -10.10 -13.42 4.49
CA PHE A 136 -9.29 -14.62 4.32
C PHE A 136 -8.16 -14.68 5.35
N LEU A 137 -7.41 -13.58 5.55
CA LEU A 137 -6.36 -13.51 6.57
C LEU A 137 -6.90 -13.73 7.98
N GLN A 138 -8.07 -13.17 8.31
CA GLN A 138 -8.72 -13.39 9.60
C GLN A 138 -9.06 -14.87 9.80
N HIS A 139 -9.58 -15.56 8.77
CA HIS A 139 -9.85 -16.99 8.83
C HIS A 139 -8.59 -17.84 8.94
N LEU A 140 -7.53 -17.48 8.21
CA LEU A 140 -6.24 -18.18 8.26
C LEU A 140 -5.63 -18.13 9.66
N ARG A 141 -5.78 -17.00 10.35
CA ARG A 141 -5.20 -16.73 11.68
C ARG A 141 -6.11 -17.12 12.83
N ALA A 142 -7.39 -17.40 12.57
CA ALA A 142 -8.31 -17.85 13.58
C ALA A 142 -7.83 -19.18 14.18
N PRO A 143 -7.83 -19.35 15.51
CA PRO A 143 -7.52 -20.63 16.10
C PRO A 143 -8.53 -21.65 15.57
N ARG A 144 -8.03 -22.74 14.96
CA ARG A 144 -8.89 -23.82 14.50
C ARG A 144 -9.68 -24.35 15.70
N ALA A 145 -11.01 -24.26 15.64
CA ALA A 145 -11.86 -24.95 16.59
C ALA A 145 -11.54 -26.45 16.52
N GLN A 146 -11.14 -27.03 17.66
CA GLN A 146 -10.91 -28.47 17.83
C GLN A 146 -12.23 -29.24 17.76
#